data_AF-A0A093VGQ3-F1
#
_entry.id   AF-A0A093VGQ3-F1
#
_cell.length_a   1.000
_cell.length_b   1.000
_cell.length_c   1.000
_cell.angle_alpha   90.00
_cell.angle_beta   90.00
_cell.angle_gamma   90.00
#
_symmetry.space_group_name_H-M   'P 1'
#
loop_
_entity.id
_entity.type
_entity.pdbx_description
1 polymer ?
#
loop_
_entity_poly.entity_id
_entity_poly.type
_entity_poly.pdbx_seq_one_letter_code
_entity_poly.pdbx_strand_id
1 'polypeptide(L)'
;MLFTQLALAVAAFAASSLAAPSEFYLKTTGSNIIAHNDLYVEAYHTGAGLGDPVLTTVTANAGRFYLNETYLQMDIGQEYSYGFDIGGATNYAAWEFVEVNAGQGVPGFELENDSILVWNSTEFGGWLACDWWHGAPQLFWIVSYEKGAISYPSSCSEVDLIPAAISS
;
A
#
# COMPACT_ATOMS: atom_id res chain seq x y z
N MET A 1 -31.15 -62.54 17.66
CA MET A 1 -31.55 -61.26 17.03
C MET A 1 -30.83 -60.16 17.77
N LEU A 2 -29.80 -59.57 17.17
CA LEU A 2 -29.14 -58.38 17.71
C LEU A 2 -28.73 -57.52 16.51
N PHE A 3 -29.53 -56.49 16.22
CA PHE A 3 -29.26 -55.52 15.17
C PHE A 3 -28.25 -54.50 15.70
N THR A 4 -27.03 -54.53 15.16
CA THR A 4 -26.02 -53.50 15.44
C THR A 4 -26.37 -52.25 14.64
N GLN A 5 -26.68 -51.15 15.35
CA GLN A 5 -27.01 -49.86 14.75
C GLN A 5 -25.77 -49.24 14.08
N LEU A 6 -25.93 -48.84 12.83
CA LEU A 6 -24.94 -48.08 12.06
C LEU A 6 -25.11 -46.59 12.43
N ALA A 7 -24.15 -46.01 13.13
CA ALA A 7 -24.14 -44.57 13.41
C ALA A 7 -23.57 -43.83 12.19
N LEU A 8 -24.38 -42.99 11.55
CA LEU A 8 -23.97 -42.08 10.49
C LEU A 8 -23.44 -40.79 11.14
N ALA A 9 -22.12 -40.57 11.10
CA ALA A 9 -21.53 -39.30 11.50
C ALA A 9 -21.65 -38.30 10.33
N VAL A 10 -22.46 -37.26 10.50
CA VAL A 10 -22.52 -36.13 9.57
C VAL A 10 -21.41 -35.16 9.94
N ALA A 11 -20.35 -35.11 9.14
CA ALA A 11 -19.33 -34.06 9.25
C ALA A 11 -19.93 -32.76 8.67
N ALA A 12 -20.22 -31.79 9.52
CA ALA A 12 -20.56 -30.44 9.08
C ALA A 12 -19.27 -29.74 8.63
N PHE A 13 -19.15 -29.47 7.34
CA PHE A 13 -18.14 -28.53 6.84
C PHE A 13 -18.58 -27.12 7.23
N ALA A 14 -17.92 -26.52 8.21
CA ALA A 14 -17.99 -25.09 8.43
C ALA A 14 -17.28 -24.41 7.25
N ALA A 15 -18.04 -23.92 6.28
CA ALA A 15 -17.51 -22.98 5.31
C ALA A 15 -17.25 -21.67 6.05
N SER A 16 -16.01 -21.44 6.47
CA SER A 16 -15.56 -20.11 6.86
C SER A 16 -15.62 -19.24 5.62
N SER A 17 -16.63 -18.36 5.52
CA SER A 17 -16.56 -17.24 4.59
C SER A 17 -15.38 -16.38 5.03
N LEU A 18 -14.25 -16.48 4.35
CA LEU A 18 -13.21 -15.46 4.44
C LEU A 18 -13.89 -14.17 3.96
N ALA A 19 -14.18 -13.25 4.90
CA ALA A 19 -14.63 -11.93 4.53
C ALA A 19 -13.59 -11.34 3.58
N ALA A 20 -14.03 -10.72 2.49
CA ALA A 20 -13.11 -9.96 1.64
C ALA A 20 -12.37 -8.94 2.52
N PRO A 21 -11.06 -8.74 2.32
CA PRO A 21 -10.32 -7.76 3.11
C PRO A 21 -10.99 -6.39 2.97
N SER A 22 -11.11 -5.68 4.10
CA SER A 22 -11.73 -4.36 4.11
C SER A 22 -10.86 -3.40 3.32
N GLU A 23 -11.43 -2.81 2.28
CA GLU A 23 -10.73 -1.80 1.50
C GLU A 23 -10.70 -0.44 2.19
N PHE A 24 -9.70 0.35 1.84
CA PHE A 24 -9.47 1.71 2.31
C PHE A 24 -8.75 2.55 1.24
N TYR A 25 -8.82 3.87 1.36
CA TYR A 25 -7.90 4.75 0.66
C TYR A 25 -6.60 4.89 1.45
N LEU A 26 -5.47 5.06 0.79
CA LEU A 26 -4.24 5.51 1.44
C LEU A 26 -4.15 7.02 1.36
N LYS A 27 -3.98 7.68 2.52
CA LYS A 27 -3.93 9.14 2.63
C LYS A 27 -2.66 9.61 3.32
N THR A 28 -2.07 10.70 2.85
CA THR A 28 -0.90 11.32 3.47
C THR A 28 -1.26 12.17 4.69
N THR A 29 -0.37 12.20 5.68
CA THR A 29 -0.41 13.10 6.84
C THR A 29 1.00 13.36 7.37
N GLY A 30 1.13 14.19 8.40
CA GLY A 30 2.40 14.40 9.12
C GLY A 30 3.46 15.23 8.40
N SER A 31 3.17 15.73 7.19
CA SER A 31 4.12 16.52 6.41
C SER A 31 4.33 17.93 6.96
N ASN A 32 5.59 18.40 6.91
CA ASN A 32 5.93 19.81 7.11
C ASN A 32 5.58 20.70 5.89
N ILE A 33 5.35 20.13 4.71
CA ILE A 33 4.81 20.80 3.54
C ILE A 33 3.30 20.57 3.54
N ILE A 34 2.53 21.62 3.85
CA ILE A 34 1.06 21.51 4.01
C ILE A 34 0.39 20.90 2.77
N ALA A 35 0.88 21.22 1.57
CA ALA A 35 0.35 20.72 0.31
C ALA A 35 0.52 19.20 0.12
N HIS A 36 1.39 18.55 0.88
CA HIS A 36 1.57 17.09 0.86
C HIS A 36 0.72 16.36 1.89
N ASN A 37 -0.09 17.06 2.70
CA ASN A 37 -1.06 16.43 3.61
C ASN A 37 -2.42 16.27 2.93
N ASP A 38 -3.20 15.30 3.40
CA ASP A 38 -4.56 15.02 2.93
C ASP A 38 -4.64 14.71 1.42
N LEU A 39 -3.58 14.13 0.87
CA LEU A 39 -3.54 13.60 -0.49
C LEU A 39 -3.77 12.09 -0.47
N TYR A 40 -4.48 11.58 -1.46
CA TYR A 40 -4.78 10.18 -1.64
C TYR A 40 -3.89 9.54 -2.69
N VAL A 41 -3.50 8.28 -2.48
CA VAL A 41 -2.69 7.55 -3.47
C VAL A 41 -3.55 7.15 -4.68
N GLU A 42 -3.09 7.51 -5.86
CA GLU A 42 -3.64 7.15 -7.18
C GLU A 42 -2.54 6.45 -7.98
N ALA A 43 -2.89 5.43 -8.78
CA ALA A 43 -1.94 4.81 -9.70
C ALA A 43 -1.90 5.57 -11.03
N TYR A 44 -0.82 6.31 -11.27
CA TYR A 44 -0.57 6.98 -12.54
C TYR A 44 -0.06 5.96 -13.57
N HIS A 45 -0.83 5.71 -14.63
CA HIS A 45 -0.50 4.70 -15.63
C HIS A 45 0.75 5.08 -16.44
N THR A 46 1.83 4.30 -16.28
CA THR A 46 3.11 4.46 -17.00
C THR A 46 3.29 3.45 -18.13
N GLY A 47 2.46 2.41 -18.18
CA GLY A 47 2.47 1.40 -19.23
C GLY A 47 1.53 0.24 -18.93
N ALA A 48 1.43 -0.71 -19.86
CA ALA A 48 0.56 -1.87 -19.69
C ALA A 48 0.97 -2.69 -18.45
N GLY A 49 0.11 -2.70 -17.43
CA GLY A 49 0.40 -3.39 -16.17
C GLY A 49 1.31 -2.61 -15.22
N LEU A 50 1.62 -1.34 -15.51
CA LEU A 50 2.57 -0.54 -14.73
C LEU A 50 1.97 0.79 -14.29
N GLY A 51 2.32 1.22 -13.09
CA GLY A 51 1.91 2.51 -12.58
C GLY A 51 2.78 3.03 -11.46
N ASP A 52 2.86 4.36 -11.38
CA ASP A 52 3.55 5.06 -10.31
C ASP A 52 2.52 5.63 -9.33
N PRO A 53 2.68 5.46 -8.02
CA PRO A 53 1.80 6.06 -7.04
C PRO A 53 2.02 7.57 -6.96
N VAL A 54 1.06 8.31 -7.50
CA VAL A 54 0.97 9.77 -7.36
C VAL A 54 -0.05 10.11 -6.27
N LEU A 55 0.00 11.35 -5.79
CA LEU A 55 -0.79 11.83 -4.67
C LEU A 55 -1.77 12.91 -5.17
N THR A 56 -3.06 12.69 -4.94
CA THR A 56 -4.15 13.50 -5.50
C THR A 56 -5.12 13.98 -4.43
N THR A 57 -5.74 15.14 -4.63
CA THR A 57 -6.88 15.59 -3.81
C THR A 57 -8.21 15.01 -4.28
N VAL A 58 -8.24 14.37 -5.46
CA VAL A 58 -9.45 13.87 -6.09
C VAL A 58 -9.71 12.43 -5.64
N THR A 59 -10.56 12.25 -4.62
CA THR A 59 -10.90 10.94 -4.07
C THR A 59 -11.50 9.97 -5.08
N ALA A 60 -12.14 10.47 -6.15
CA ALA A 60 -12.67 9.64 -7.24
C ALA A 60 -11.57 8.90 -8.03
N ASN A 61 -10.33 9.39 -7.97
CA ASN A 61 -9.18 8.75 -8.60
C ASN A 61 -8.37 7.88 -7.62
N ALA A 62 -8.65 7.96 -6.32
CA ALA A 62 -7.89 7.27 -5.30
C ALA A 62 -8.02 5.74 -5.47
N GLY A 63 -6.89 5.05 -5.35
CA GLY A 63 -6.85 3.59 -5.37
C GLY A 63 -7.58 3.00 -4.17
N ARG A 64 -8.33 1.93 -4.40
CA ARG A 64 -9.00 1.16 -3.34
C ARG A 64 -8.03 0.09 -2.85
N PHE A 65 -7.35 0.34 -1.75
CA PHE A 65 -6.31 -0.53 -1.23
C PHE A 65 -6.84 -1.54 -0.22
N TYR A 66 -6.19 -2.68 -0.12
CA TYR A 66 -6.42 -3.68 0.91
C TYR A 66 -5.12 -4.40 1.25
N LEU A 67 -5.03 -4.90 2.49
CA LEU A 67 -3.95 -5.79 2.90
C LEU A 67 -4.39 -7.25 2.73
N ASN A 68 -3.60 -8.00 1.97
CA ASN A 68 -3.72 -9.45 1.83
C ASN A 68 -2.50 -10.08 2.49
N GLU A 69 -2.66 -10.52 3.74
CA GLU A 69 -1.54 -10.85 4.63
C GLU A 69 -0.58 -9.65 4.78
N THR A 70 0.60 -9.71 4.16
CA THR A 70 1.60 -8.62 4.16
C THR A 70 1.79 -7.98 2.78
N TYR A 71 0.90 -8.27 1.83
CA TYR A 71 0.89 -7.65 0.52
C TYR A 71 -0.11 -6.51 0.51
N LEU A 72 0.36 -5.31 0.16
CA LEU A 72 -0.51 -4.16 -0.08
C LEU A 72 -0.93 -4.16 -1.54
N GLN A 73 -2.23 -4.29 -1.76
CA GLN A 73 -2.80 -4.45 -3.08
C GLN A 73 -3.90 -3.43 -3.33
N MET A 74 -4.10 -3.10 -4.60
CA MET A 74 -5.10 -2.17 -5.11
C MET A 74 -6.14 -2.92 -5.92
N ASP A 75 -7.41 -2.77 -5.56
CA ASP A 75 -8.56 -3.18 -6.36
C ASP A 75 -8.72 -2.22 -7.54
N ILE A 76 -8.62 -2.76 -8.75
CA ILE A 76 -8.82 -2.05 -10.02
C ILE A 76 -10.12 -2.47 -10.72
N GLY A 77 -11.01 -3.18 -10.03
CA GLY A 77 -12.28 -3.67 -10.56
C GLY A 77 -12.15 -4.79 -11.59
N GLN A 78 -11.05 -5.54 -11.57
CA GLN A 78 -10.75 -6.64 -12.49
C GLN A 78 -10.31 -7.89 -11.71
N GLU A 79 -10.19 -9.03 -12.41
CA GLU A 79 -9.75 -10.30 -11.80
C GLU A 79 -8.30 -10.24 -11.24
N TYR A 80 -7.47 -9.37 -11.81
CA TYR A 80 -6.09 -9.18 -11.38
C TYR A 80 -5.98 -7.99 -10.41
N SER A 81 -5.14 -8.15 -9.39
CA SER A 81 -4.75 -7.08 -8.47
C SER A 81 -3.52 -6.34 -9.00
N TYR A 82 -3.38 -5.10 -8.56
CA TYR A 82 -2.13 -4.37 -8.67
C TYR A 82 -1.50 -4.30 -7.29
N GLY A 83 -0.26 -4.73 -7.16
CA GLY A 83 0.46 -4.76 -5.89
C GLY A 83 1.46 -3.62 -5.79
N PHE A 84 1.67 -3.13 -4.57
CA PHE A 84 2.80 -2.25 -4.28
C PHE A 84 4.11 -3.03 -4.48
N ASP A 85 5.01 -2.44 -5.26
CA ASP A 85 6.37 -2.90 -5.46
C ASP A 85 7.32 -1.76 -5.12
N ILE A 86 8.20 -1.98 -4.16
CA ILE A 86 9.12 -0.94 -3.66
C ILE A 86 10.59 -1.34 -3.80
N GLY A 87 10.87 -2.44 -4.50
CA GLY A 87 12.24 -2.90 -4.72
C GLY A 87 13.05 -3.08 -3.43
N GLY A 88 14.39 -3.08 -3.56
CA GLY A 88 15.31 -2.98 -2.43
C GLY A 88 16.21 -1.77 -2.59
N ALA A 89 16.89 -1.34 -1.52
CA ALA A 89 17.79 -0.20 -1.61
C ALA A 89 18.92 -0.47 -2.63
N THR A 90 19.07 0.40 -3.62
CA THR A 90 20.11 0.23 -4.64
C THR A 90 21.50 0.60 -4.12
N ASN A 91 21.59 1.27 -2.96
CA ASN A 91 22.78 1.93 -2.40
C ASN A 91 23.29 3.14 -3.22
N TYR A 92 22.51 3.60 -4.20
CA TYR A 92 22.89 4.74 -5.07
C TYR A 92 21.92 5.93 -4.95
N ALA A 93 20.92 5.84 -4.08
CA ALA A 93 19.94 6.88 -3.82
C ALA A 93 19.57 6.93 -2.33
N ALA A 94 19.17 8.11 -1.85
CA ALA A 94 18.72 8.31 -0.48
C ALA A 94 17.23 8.00 -0.26
N TRP A 95 16.49 7.90 -1.37
CA TRP A 95 15.12 7.43 -1.44
C TRP A 95 14.94 6.70 -2.77
N GLU A 96 13.99 5.79 -2.81
CA GLU A 96 13.77 4.88 -3.92
C GLU A 96 12.33 4.98 -4.42
N PHE A 97 12.12 4.55 -5.66
CA PHE A 97 10.81 4.54 -6.28
C PHE A 97 9.86 3.56 -5.59
N VAL A 98 8.58 3.90 -5.63
CA VAL A 98 7.45 3.02 -5.34
C VAL A 98 6.73 2.83 -6.66
N GLU A 99 6.28 1.62 -6.94
CA GLU A 99 5.46 1.28 -8.08
C GLU A 99 4.19 0.57 -7.60
N VAL A 100 3.16 0.60 -8.43
CA VAL A 100 1.91 -0.13 -8.25
C VAL A 100 1.65 -0.85 -9.57
N ASN A 101 2.03 -2.12 -9.62
CA ASN A 101 2.12 -2.90 -10.86
C ASN A 101 1.17 -4.10 -10.82
N ALA A 102 0.78 -4.58 -11.99
CA ALA A 102 -0.05 -5.77 -12.13
C ALA A 102 0.64 -6.99 -11.49
N GLY A 103 -0.08 -7.66 -10.60
CA GLY A 103 0.43 -8.78 -9.81
C GLY A 103 0.29 -8.55 -8.32
N GLN A 104 0.90 -9.44 -7.54
CA GLN A 104 0.74 -9.45 -6.09
C GLN A 104 1.50 -8.31 -5.39
N GLY A 105 2.59 -7.82 -5.99
CA GLY A 105 3.54 -6.92 -5.36
C GLY A 105 4.53 -7.65 -4.45
N VAL A 106 5.16 -6.91 -3.55
CA VAL A 106 6.11 -7.45 -2.57
C VAL A 106 5.48 -7.59 -1.18
N PRO A 107 5.91 -8.57 -0.36
CA PRO A 107 5.43 -8.69 1.01
C PRO A 107 6.13 -7.69 1.95
N GLY A 108 5.64 -7.64 3.18
CA GLY A 108 6.22 -6.87 4.29
C GLY A 108 5.44 -5.61 4.65
N PHE A 109 4.29 -5.34 4.03
CA PHE A 109 3.45 -4.22 4.42
C PHE A 109 2.61 -4.56 5.65
N GLU A 110 2.57 -3.64 6.60
CA GLU A 110 1.76 -3.75 7.82
C GLU A 110 1.32 -2.37 8.30
N LEU A 111 0.31 -2.34 9.18
CA LEU A 111 -0.12 -1.12 9.86
C LEU A 111 0.56 -1.06 11.23
N GLU A 112 1.56 -0.20 11.37
CA GLU A 112 2.16 0.10 12.66
C GLU A 112 1.13 0.79 13.56
N ASN A 113 0.93 0.25 14.75
CA ASN A 113 -0.08 0.71 15.73
C ASN A 113 -1.50 0.85 15.11
N ASP A 114 -1.84 -0.06 14.19
CA ASP A 114 -3.12 -0.10 13.45
C ASP A 114 -3.44 1.18 12.64
N SER A 115 -2.45 2.06 12.39
CA SER A 115 -2.72 3.40 11.87
C SER A 115 -1.81 3.84 10.73
N ILE A 116 -0.53 3.49 10.76
CA ILE A 116 0.45 3.96 9.77
C ILE A 116 0.92 2.77 8.94
N LEU A 117 0.75 2.85 7.63
CA LEU A 117 1.31 1.87 6.72
C LEU A 117 2.83 1.97 6.75
N VAL A 118 3.50 0.85 7.02
CA VAL A 118 4.96 0.72 6.98
C VAL A 118 5.37 -0.49 6.15
N TRP A 119 6.63 -0.53 5.74
CA TRP A 119 7.25 -1.72 5.19
C TRP A 119 8.26 -2.31 6.17
N ASN A 120 8.05 -3.56 6.57
CA ASN A 120 8.86 -4.29 7.53
C ASN A 120 10.18 -4.74 6.90
N SER A 121 11.08 -3.77 6.76
CA SER A 121 12.45 -3.93 6.28
C SER A 121 13.37 -3.02 7.07
N THR A 122 14.57 -3.51 7.39
CA THR A 122 15.60 -2.67 8.04
C THR A 122 16.11 -1.55 7.14
N GLU A 123 15.84 -1.65 5.83
CA GLU A 123 16.18 -0.61 4.85
C GLU A 123 15.14 0.51 4.83
N PHE A 124 13.92 0.30 5.33
CA PHE A 124 12.84 1.28 5.25
C PHE A 124 12.99 2.38 6.30
N GLY A 125 13.11 3.64 5.84
CA GLY A 125 13.22 4.83 6.68
C GLY A 125 11.93 5.66 6.80
N GLY A 126 10.86 5.26 6.13
CA GLY A 126 9.60 6.01 6.05
C GLY A 126 9.23 6.42 4.63
N TRP A 127 8.11 7.11 4.48
CA TRP A 127 7.61 7.58 3.19
C TRP A 127 8.06 9.00 2.88
N LEU A 128 8.18 9.30 1.60
CA LEU A 128 8.56 10.60 1.08
C LEU A 128 7.61 11.00 -0.05
N ALA A 129 7.06 12.21 0.01
CA ALA A 129 6.31 12.82 -1.08
C ALA A 129 7.17 13.89 -1.74
N CYS A 130 7.28 13.88 -3.06
CA CYS A 130 8.04 14.87 -3.84
C CYS A 130 7.25 15.35 -5.05
N ASP A 131 7.21 16.66 -5.32
CA ASP A 131 6.79 17.16 -6.63
C ASP A 131 7.82 16.72 -7.68
N TRP A 132 7.45 15.78 -8.57
CA TRP A 132 8.38 15.08 -9.45
C TRP A 132 7.89 14.98 -10.91
N TRP A 133 8.35 13.96 -11.64
CA TRP A 133 8.26 13.79 -13.09
C TRP A 133 6.83 13.92 -13.65
N HIS A 134 5.83 13.39 -12.96
CA HIS A 134 4.45 13.31 -13.48
C HIS A 134 3.63 14.61 -13.31
N GLY A 135 4.23 15.69 -12.82
CA GLY A 135 3.52 16.97 -12.61
C GLY A 135 2.52 16.93 -11.44
N ALA A 136 2.62 15.92 -10.59
CA ALA A 136 1.91 15.76 -9.32
C ALA A 136 2.91 15.28 -8.25
N PRO A 137 2.61 15.46 -6.95
CA PRO A 137 3.43 14.85 -5.91
C PRO A 137 3.42 13.33 -6.08
N GLN A 138 4.60 12.72 -6.10
CA GLN A 138 4.81 11.28 -6.26
C GLN A 138 5.32 10.69 -4.95
N LEU A 139 4.92 9.45 -4.68
CA LEU A 139 5.31 8.71 -3.49
C LEU A 139 6.63 7.95 -3.73
N PHE A 140 7.52 8.06 -2.76
CA PHE A 140 8.81 7.39 -2.65
C PHE A 140 8.96 6.80 -1.24
N TRP A 141 9.96 5.96 -1.04
CA TRP A 141 10.37 5.52 0.30
C TRP A 141 11.82 5.87 0.59
N ILE A 142 12.12 6.18 1.85
CA ILE A 142 13.43 6.67 2.30
C ILE A 142 14.31 5.48 2.65
N VAL A 143 15.57 5.50 2.21
CA VAL A 143 16.57 4.52 2.64
C VAL A 143 17.03 4.85 4.06
N SER A 144 16.86 3.90 4.99
CA SER A 144 16.96 4.12 6.44
C SER A 144 18.30 4.67 6.88
N TYR A 145 19.40 4.18 6.31
CA TYR A 145 20.76 4.64 6.63
C TYR A 145 21.15 5.97 5.96
N GLU A 146 20.32 6.50 5.06
CA GLU A 146 20.48 7.84 4.46
C GLU A 146 19.56 8.89 5.14
N LYS A 147 18.61 8.44 5.98
CA LYS A 147 17.66 9.32 6.66
C LYS A 147 18.38 10.33 7.55
N GLY A 148 18.13 11.62 7.28
CA GLY A 148 18.75 12.73 7.99
C GLY A 148 20.22 13.01 7.64
N ALA A 149 20.87 12.18 6.81
CA ALA A 149 22.23 12.42 6.35
C ALA A 149 22.31 13.48 5.25
N ILE A 150 21.24 13.59 4.45
CA ILE A 150 21.12 14.58 3.37
C ILE A 150 19.85 15.40 3.50
N SER A 151 19.90 16.63 2.97
CA SER A 151 18.69 17.45 2.83
C SER A 151 17.93 17.06 1.57
N TYR A 152 16.62 16.86 1.70
CA TYR A 152 15.75 16.64 0.55
C TYR A 152 15.61 17.91 -0.30
N PRO A 153 15.29 17.79 -1.61
CA PRO A 153 14.83 18.91 -2.41
C PRO A 153 13.69 19.66 -1.70
N SER A 154 13.57 20.97 -1.92
CA SER A 154 12.57 21.79 -1.22
C SER A 154 11.12 21.41 -1.52
N SER A 155 10.89 20.68 -2.61
CA SER A 155 9.59 20.13 -2.99
C SER A 155 9.34 18.72 -2.45
N CYS A 156 10.18 18.22 -1.55
CA CYS A 156 10.06 16.91 -0.93
C CYS A 156 9.80 17.05 0.58
N SER A 157 8.98 16.16 1.13
CA SER A 157 8.75 16.05 2.58
C SER A 157 8.49 14.61 2.99
N GLU A 158 8.91 14.26 4.21
CA GLU A 158 8.43 13.05 4.86
C GLU A 158 6.91 13.10 5.04
N VAL A 159 6.24 11.96 4.89
CA VAL A 159 4.80 11.79 5.10
C VAL A 159 4.55 10.48 5.84
N ASP A 160 3.45 10.41 6.57
CA ASP A 160 2.85 9.14 6.99
C ASP A 160 1.75 8.76 5.99
N LEU A 161 1.59 7.47 5.74
CA LEU A 161 0.46 6.94 4.97
C LEU A 161 -0.51 6.26 5.92
N ILE A 162 -1.76 6.73 5.97
CA ILE A 162 -2.80 6.22 6.85
C ILE A 162 -3.98 5.66 6.04
N PRO A 163 -4.65 4.59 6.52
CA PRO A 163 -5.94 4.18 5.98
C PRO A 163 -7.01 5.27 6.19
N ALA A 164 -7.74 5.58 5.14
CA ALA A 164 -8.93 6.42 5.16
C ALA A 164 -10.14 5.60 4.70
N ALA A 165 -11.26 5.73 5.42
CA ALA A 165 -12.49 5.03 5.07
C ALA A 165 -12.99 5.46 3.67
N ILE A 166 -13.45 4.50 2.89
CA ILE A 166 -14.18 4.75 1.65
C ILE A 166 -15.61 5.11 2.04
N SER A 167 -15.98 6.39 1.93
CA SER A 167 -17.38 6.81 2.16
C SER A 167 -18.25 6.33 1.00
N SER A 168 -19.36 5.65 1.33
CA SER A 168 -20.43 5.28 0.40
C SER A 168 -21.39 6.43 0.09
#